data_AF-W4J3U5-F1
#
_entry.id   AF-W4J3U5-F1
#
_cell.length_a   1.000
_cell.length_b   1.000
_cell.length_c   1.000
_cell.angle_alpha   90.00
_cell.angle_beta   90.00
_cell.angle_gamma   90.00
#
_symmetry.space_group_name_H-M   'P 1'
#
loop_
_entity.id
_entity.type
_entity.pdbx_description
1 polymer ?
#
loop_
_entity_poly.entity_id
_entity_poly.type
_entity_poly.pdbx_seq_one_letter_code
_entity_poly.pdbx_strand_id
1 'polypeptide(L)'
;MHPWAADPKTIGALSATQLAILASKENEPHYKDAIREANGIAVFINLLKSHELDRVHAAVVALSFLSVDNVKNCICMFESGALPYLISGMKSNIDGMKAACAQTCRNIFVLDKKYKKEFLKLGGITQLNDGDEIPEFLEAVKNSNSIKNLKTLQQCPEQDLAEASNVLLLRLTD
;
A
#
# COMPACT_ATOMS: atom_id res chain seq x y z
N MET A 1 -3.19 -14.40 -15.42
CA MET A 1 -4.29 -13.61 -14.81
C MET A 1 -3.95 -13.43 -13.34
N HIS A 2 -4.05 -12.21 -12.80
CA HIS A 2 -3.65 -11.94 -11.41
C HIS A 2 -4.67 -12.58 -10.46
N PRO A 3 -4.26 -13.27 -9.36
CA PRO A 3 -5.14 -14.14 -8.56
C PRO A 3 -6.44 -13.50 -8.03
N TRP A 4 -6.46 -12.19 -7.85
CA TRP A 4 -7.60 -11.45 -7.29
C TRP A 4 -8.10 -10.30 -8.18
N ALA A 5 -7.37 -9.94 -9.25
CA ALA A 5 -7.78 -8.81 -10.09
C ALA A 5 -8.94 -9.25 -10.99
N ALA A 6 -9.85 -8.30 -11.27
CA ALA A 6 -10.96 -8.59 -12.16
C ALA A 6 -10.46 -8.71 -13.60
N ASP A 7 -11.11 -9.55 -14.40
CA ASP A 7 -10.72 -9.77 -15.79
C ASP A 7 -10.82 -8.47 -16.61
N PRO A 8 -9.77 -8.12 -17.38
CA PRO A 8 -9.80 -6.96 -18.25
C PRO A 8 -10.96 -7.05 -19.25
N LYS A 9 -11.86 -6.06 -19.21
CA LYS A 9 -13.00 -5.95 -20.13
C LYS A 9 -12.72 -5.01 -21.31
N THR A 10 -11.61 -4.26 -21.23
CA THR A 10 -11.24 -3.25 -22.20
C THR A 10 -9.76 -3.33 -22.54
N ILE A 11 -9.39 -2.82 -23.73
CA ILE A 11 -7.98 -2.69 -24.14
C ILE A 11 -7.20 -1.89 -23.09
N GLY A 12 -7.79 -0.83 -22.53
CA GLY A 12 -7.13 -0.03 -21.48
C GLY A 12 -6.78 -0.83 -20.22
N ALA A 13 -7.70 -1.63 -19.71
CA ALA A 13 -7.43 -2.50 -18.56
C ALA A 13 -6.39 -3.59 -18.91
N LEU A 14 -6.48 -4.16 -20.11
CA LEU A 14 -5.55 -5.20 -20.57
C LEU A 14 -4.13 -4.64 -20.72
N SER A 15 -3.99 -3.45 -21.29
CA SER A 15 -2.70 -2.74 -21.39
C SER A 15 -2.13 -2.43 -20.01
N ALA A 16 -2.95 -1.99 -19.05
CA ALA A 16 -2.51 -1.78 -17.67
C ALA A 16 -2.03 -3.08 -17.01
N THR A 17 -2.72 -4.21 -17.23
CA THR A 17 -2.28 -5.53 -16.77
C THR A 17 -0.94 -5.93 -17.38
N GLN A 18 -0.73 -5.67 -18.67
CA GLN A 18 0.54 -5.99 -19.32
C GLN A 18 1.70 -5.16 -18.77
N LEU A 19 1.48 -3.87 -18.49
CA LEU A 19 2.48 -3.03 -17.82
C LEU A 19 2.79 -3.51 -16.40
N ALA A 20 1.78 -4.01 -15.67
CA ALA A 20 1.99 -4.62 -14.36
C ALA A 20 2.87 -5.87 -14.44
N ILE A 21 2.67 -6.72 -15.45
CA ILE A 21 3.52 -7.90 -15.71
C ILE A 21 4.97 -7.47 -15.99
N LEU A 22 5.19 -6.42 -16.77
CA LEU A 22 6.55 -5.91 -17.02
C LEU A 22 7.19 -5.37 -15.74
N ALA A 23 6.43 -4.65 -14.91
CA ALA A 23 6.91 -4.13 -13.63
C ALA A 23 7.22 -5.23 -12.61
N SER A 24 6.61 -6.41 -12.72
CA SER A 24 6.84 -7.54 -11.80
C SER A 24 8.08 -8.38 -12.14
N LYS A 25 8.77 -8.11 -13.26
CA LYS A 25 9.95 -8.87 -13.67
C LYS A 25 11.18 -8.46 -12.85
N GLU A 26 11.54 -9.28 -11.87
CA GLU A 26 12.70 -9.05 -10.99
C GLU A 26 14.03 -9.01 -11.75
N ASN A 27 14.15 -9.81 -12.82
CA ASN A 27 15.35 -9.86 -13.67
C ASN A 27 15.44 -8.71 -14.70
N GLU A 28 14.38 -7.91 -14.85
CA GLU A 28 14.33 -6.77 -15.78
C GLU A 28 13.84 -5.50 -15.07
N PRO A 29 14.56 -5.03 -14.01
CA PRO A 29 14.08 -3.93 -13.16
C PRO A 29 13.95 -2.59 -13.90
N HIS A 30 14.63 -2.44 -15.04
CA HIS A 30 14.59 -1.25 -15.90
C HIS A 30 13.16 -0.91 -16.39
N TYR A 31 12.25 -1.88 -16.48
CA TYR A 31 10.85 -1.59 -16.84
C TYR A 31 10.18 -0.66 -15.83
N LYS A 32 10.53 -0.74 -14.54
CA LYS A 32 9.94 0.13 -13.51
C LYS A 32 10.26 1.60 -13.77
N ASP A 33 11.48 1.89 -14.25
CA ASP A 33 11.92 3.24 -14.60
C ASP A 33 11.30 3.69 -15.93
N ALA A 34 11.32 2.83 -16.95
CA ALA A 34 10.74 3.12 -18.26
C ALA A 34 9.24 3.45 -18.17
N ILE A 35 8.49 2.72 -17.34
CA ILE A 35 7.06 2.98 -17.11
C ILE A 35 6.84 4.35 -16.46
N ARG A 36 7.66 4.74 -15.47
CA ARG A 36 7.59 6.08 -14.86
C ARG A 36 7.90 7.16 -15.89
N GLU A 37 8.98 6.99 -16.65
CA GLU A 37 9.45 7.95 -17.66
C GLU A 37 8.45 8.13 -18.80
N ALA A 38 7.66 7.10 -19.12
CA ALA A 38 6.52 7.16 -20.04
C ALA A 38 5.24 7.74 -19.40
N ASN A 39 5.32 8.40 -18.23
CA ASN A 39 4.19 8.95 -17.48
C ASN A 39 3.15 7.90 -17.01
N GLY A 40 3.55 6.63 -16.91
CA GLY A 40 2.65 5.53 -16.55
C GLY A 40 2.04 5.66 -15.15
N ILE A 41 2.79 6.19 -14.18
CA ILE A 41 2.29 6.37 -12.79
C ILE A 41 1.07 7.29 -12.76
N ALA A 42 1.10 8.42 -13.45
CA ALA A 42 -0.04 9.34 -13.53
C ALA A 42 -1.25 8.68 -14.22
N VAL A 43 -1.01 7.87 -15.25
CA VAL A 43 -2.05 7.08 -15.92
C VAL A 43 -2.70 6.08 -14.97
N PHE A 44 -1.92 5.33 -14.18
CA PHE A 44 -2.47 4.38 -13.20
C PHE A 44 -3.27 5.08 -12.11
N ILE A 45 -2.79 6.22 -11.60
CA ILE A 45 -3.56 7.02 -10.62
C ILE A 45 -4.87 7.51 -11.22
N ASN A 46 -4.90 7.86 -12.51
CA ASN A 46 -6.15 8.18 -13.18
C ASN A 46 -7.10 6.98 -13.29
N LEU A 47 -6.58 5.78 -13.53
CA LEU A 47 -7.38 4.55 -13.54
C LEU A 47 -7.97 4.21 -12.16
N LEU A 48 -7.32 4.60 -11.05
CA LEU A 48 -7.89 4.46 -9.70
C LEU A 48 -9.17 5.28 -9.49
N LYS A 49 -9.44 6.28 -10.35
CA LYS A 49 -10.67 7.10 -10.30
C LYS A 49 -11.84 6.45 -11.04
N SER A 50 -11.62 5.32 -11.71
CA SER A 50 -12.64 4.60 -12.47
C SER A 50 -13.68 3.94 -11.56
N HIS A 51 -14.90 3.81 -12.07
CA HIS A 51 -15.94 2.95 -11.46
C HIS A 51 -15.84 1.49 -11.90
N GLU A 52 -15.06 1.20 -12.93
CA GLU A 52 -14.81 -0.16 -13.42
C GLU A 52 -13.73 -0.88 -12.61
N LEU A 53 -14.10 -2.03 -12.03
CA LEU A 53 -13.23 -2.81 -11.14
C LEU A 53 -11.94 -3.32 -11.82
N ASP A 54 -12.01 -3.74 -13.09
CA ASP A 54 -10.85 -4.23 -13.84
C ASP A 54 -9.78 -3.15 -14.00
N ARG A 55 -10.19 -1.91 -14.27
CA ARG A 55 -9.28 -0.75 -14.35
C ARG A 55 -8.64 -0.43 -13.01
N VAL A 56 -9.42 -0.40 -11.94
CA VAL A 56 -8.92 -0.11 -10.59
C VAL A 56 -7.98 -1.20 -10.11
N HIS A 57 -8.34 -2.48 -10.27
CA HIS A 57 -7.49 -3.61 -9.86
C HIS A 57 -6.19 -3.64 -10.66
N ALA A 58 -6.24 -3.46 -11.99
CA ALA A 58 -5.03 -3.42 -12.82
C ALA A 58 -4.09 -2.27 -12.40
N ALA A 59 -4.63 -1.11 -12.07
CA ALA A 59 -3.85 0.03 -11.59
C ALA A 59 -3.20 -0.25 -10.23
N VAL A 60 -3.92 -0.85 -9.28
CA VAL A 60 -3.34 -1.22 -7.97
C VAL A 60 -2.23 -2.25 -8.12
N VAL A 61 -2.43 -3.29 -8.95
CA VAL A 61 -1.39 -4.29 -9.22
C VAL A 61 -0.15 -3.65 -9.86
N ALA A 62 -0.32 -2.75 -10.82
CA ALA A 62 0.81 -2.06 -11.44
C ALA A 62 1.57 -1.18 -10.43
N LEU A 63 0.86 -0.36 -9.66
CA LEU A 63 1.44 0.54 -8.67
C LEU A 63 2.16 -0.22 -7.55
N SER A 64 1.63 -1.38 -7.13
CA SER A 64 2.28 -2.18 -6.09
C SER A 64 3.65 -2.69 -6.56
N PHE A 65 3.75 -3.25 -7.76
CA PHE A 65 5.05 -3.68 -8.32
C PHE A 65 5.99 -2.51 -8.59
N LEU A 66 5.49 -1.39 -9.11
CA LEU A 66 6.29 -0.20 -9.38
C LEU A 66 6.87 0.44 -8.11
N SER A 67 6.25 0.22 -6.95
CA SER A 67 6.71 0.76 -5.66
C SER A 67 7.84 -0.05 -5.02
N VAL A 68 8.01 -1.32 -5.43
CA VAL A 68 9.03 -2.22 -4.86
C VAL A 68 10.40 -1.86 -5.40
N ASP A 69 11.37 -1.66 -4.51
CA ASP A 69 12.78 -1.37 -4.83
C ASP A 69 13.00 -0.19 -5.81
N ASN A 70 12.07 0.78 -5.84
CA ASN A 70 12.19 1.95 -6.71
C ASN A 70 11.71 3.23 -6.00
N VAL A 71 12.65 3.93 -5.35
CA VAL A 71 12.40 5.16 -4.58
C VAL A 71 11.78 6.25 -5.46
N LYS A 72 12.28 6.43 -6.70
CA LYS A 72 11.80 7.46 -7.63
C LYS A 72 10.33 7.23 -8.00
N ASN A 73 9.90 5.98 -8.15
CA ASN A 73 8.51 5.65 -8.41
C ASN A 73 7.62 6.01 -7.23
N CYS A 74 8.02 5.64 -6.00
CA CYS A 74 7.27 5.98 -4.80
C CYS A 74 7.13 7.51 -4.59
N ILE A 75 8.20 8.28 -4.84
CA ILE A 75 8.15 9.74 -4.81
C ILE A 75 7.13 10.25 -5.84
N CYS A 76 7.21 9.76 -7.08
CA CYS A 76 6.28 10.16 -8.15
C CYS A 76 4.82 9.81 -7.79
N MET A 77 4.56 8.65 -7.18
CA MET A 77 3.22 8.27 -6.69
C MET A 77 2.71 9.24 -5.63
N PHE A 78 3.56 9.62 -4.67
CA PHE A 78 3.19 10.59 -3.64
C PHE A 78 2.86 11.95 -4.25
N GLU A 79 3.76 12.49 -5.07
CA GLU A 79 3.61 13.79 -5.72
C GLU A 79 2.40 13.86 -6.66
N SER A 80 2.06 12.72 -7.28
CA SER A 80 0.88 12.58 -8.15
C SER A 80 -0.43 12.32 -7.38
N GLY A 81 -0.39 12.29 -6.04
CA GLY A 81 -1.59 12.17 -5.21
C GLY A 81 -2.19 10.77 -5.14
N ALA A 82 -1.37 9.71 -5.14
CA ALA A 82 -1.86 8.33 -5.07
C ALA A 82 -2.49 7.96 -3.72
N LEU A 83 -2.04 8.56 -2.62
CA LEU A 83 -2.37 8.11 -1.25
C LEU A 83 -3.87 8.03 -0.95
N PRO A 84 -4.73 9.03 -1.27
CA PRO A 84 -6.16 8.95 -0.97
C PRO A 84 -6.83 7.71 -1.60
N TYR A 85 -6.45 7.37 -2.83
CA TYR A 85 -6.99 6.23 -3.55
C TYR A 85 -6.49 4.90 -3.00
N LEU A 86 -5.20 4.82 -2.67
CA LEU A 86 -4.62 3.62 -2.05
C LEU A 86 -5.20 3.39 -0.65
N ILE A 87 -5.38 4.44 0.15
CA ILE A 87 -6.02 4.35 1.47
C ILE A 87 -7.47 3.89 1.33
N SER A 88 -8.22 4.41 0.37
CA SER A 88 -9.57 3.92 0.08
C SER A 88 -9.58 2.46 -0.35
N GLY A 89 -8.55 2.00 -1.09
CA GLY A 89 -8.42 0.60 -1.50
C GLY A 89 -8.19 -0.38 -0.35
N MET A 90 -7.64 0.07 0.78
CA MET A 90 -7.50 -0.73 2.00
C MET A 90 -8.86 -1.13 2.61
N LYS A 91 -9.96 -0.46 2.24
CA LYS A 91 -11.34 -0.80 2.64
C LYS A 91 -11.94 -1.98 1.88
N SER A 92 -11.23 -2.49 0.86
CA SER A 92 -11.76 -3.57 0.03
C SER A 92 -11.95 -4.85 0.83
N ASN A 93 -13.03 -5.58 0.53
CA ASN A 93 -13.27 -6.94 1.02
C ASN A 93 -12.43 -7.99 0.29
N ILE A 94 -11.58 -7.58 -0.67
CA ILE A 94 -10.66 -8.46 -1.39
C ILE A 94 -9.29 -8.34 -0.72
N ASP A 95 -8.84 -9.40 -0.05
CA ASP A 95 -7.58 -9.41 0.70
C ASP A 95 -6.38 -8.99 -0.14
N GLY A 96 -6.31 -9.47 -1.38
CA GLY A 96 -5.25 -9.09 -2.30
C GLY A 96 -5.22 -7.61 -2.65
N MET A 97 -6.39 -6.97 -2.78
CA MET A 97 -6.50 -5.52 -3.00
C MET A 97 -6.06 -4.75 -1.76
N LYS A 98 -6.58 -5.14 -0.58
CA LYS A 98 -6.26 -4.54 0.71
C LYS A 98 -4.74 -4.59 0.97
N ALA A 99 -4.14 -5.77 0.83
CA ALA A 99 -2.71 -5.98 1.03
C ALA A 99 -1.85 -5.19 0.03
N ALA A 100 -2.21 -5.20 -1.27
CA ALA A 100 -1.46 -4.45 -2.28
C ALA A 100 -1.50 -2.94 -2.01
N CYS A 101 -2.67 -2.41 -1.66
CA CYS A 101 -2.82 -1.00 -1.30
C CYS A 101 -2.02 -0.62 -0.05
N ALA A 102 -2.11 -1.42 1.03
CA ALA A 102 -1.37 -1.21 2.26
C ALA A 102 0.14 -1.24 2.04
N GLN A 103 0.63 -2.24 1.31
CA GLN A 103 2.05 -2.38 0.97
C GLN A 103 2.55 -1.19 0.15
N THR A 104 1.77 -0.74 -0.84
CA THR A 104 2.11 0.43 -1.67
C THR A 104 2.17 1.70 -0.83
N CYS A 105 1.19 1.91 0.06
CA CYS A 105 1.21 3.04 1.00
C CYS A 105 2.47 3.02 1.86
N ARG A 106 2.81 1.85 2.42
CA ARG A 106 4.02 1.65 3.23
C ARG A 106 5.28 1.99 2.45
N ASN A 107 5.41 1.51 1.22
CA ASN A 107 6.58 1.78 0.38
C ASN A 107 6.73 3.28 0.07
N ILE A 108 5.62 4.03 0.03
CA ILE A 108 5.64 5.48 -0.13
C ILE A 108 6.00 6.17 1.19
N PHE A 109 5.23 5.98 2.26
CA PHE A 109 5.34 6.83 3.43
C PHE A 109 6.61 6.62 4.26
N VAL A 110 7.32 5.49 4.11
CA VAL A 110 8.59 5.24 4.81
C VAL A 110 9.74 6.10 4.29
N LEU A 111 9.58 6.72 3.11
CA LEU A 111 10.64 7.51 2.47
C LEU A 111 10.83 8.89 3.10
N ASP A 112 9.76 9.50 3.64
CA ASP A 112 9.82 10.86 4.19
C ASP A 112 8.79 11.06 5.31
N LYS A 113 9.17 11.80 6.36
CA LYS A 113 8.27 12.17 7.47
C LYS A 113 7.03 12.93 6.98
N LYS A 114 7.15 13.77 5.95
CA LYS A 114 6.03 14.47 5.31
C LYS A 114 5.02 13.49 4.75
N TYR A 115 5.48 12.40 4.11
CA TYR A 115 4.61 11.42 3.49
C TYR A 115 3.85 10.63 4.57
N LYS A 116 4.53 10.30 5.67
CA LYS A 116 3.93 9.71 6.86
C LYS A 116 2.85 10.61 7.47
N LYS A 117 3.11 11.91 7.62
CA LYS A 117 2.12 12.88 8.12
C LYS A 117 0.90 12.99 7.21
N GLU A 118 1.09 12.99 5.90
CA GLU A 118 -0.04 13.01 4.95
C GLU A 118 -0.86 11.71 5.02
N PHE A 119 -0.20 10.56 5.08
CA PHE A 119 -0.87 9.27 5.28
C PHE A 119 -1.71 9.23 6.57
N LEU A 120 -1.15 9.76 7.67
CA LEU A 120 -1.85 9.90 8.95
C LEU A 120 -3.08 10.80 8.82
N LYS A 121 -2.90 11.99 8.23
CA LYS A 121 -3.97 12.98 8.01
C LYS A 121 -5.13 12.43 7.17
N LEU A 122 -4.84 11.54 6.21
CA LEU A 122 -5.82 10.88 5.36
C LEU A 122 -6.50 9.67 6.03
N GLY A 123 -6.21 9.38 7.31
CA GLY A 123 -6.80 8.27 8.05
C GLY A 123 -6.19 6.90 7.74
N GLY A 124 -4.96 6.87 7.20
CA GLY A 124 -4.30 5.64 6.79
C GLY A 124 -4.07 4.63 7.92
N ILE A 125 -3.81 5.09 9.14
CA ILE A 125 -3.63 4.21 10.32
C ILE A 125 -4.92 3.49 10.68
N THR A 126 -6.06 4.18 10.65
CA THR A 126 -7.37 3.57 10.92
C THR A 126 -7.59 2.38 9.99
N GLN A 127 -7.19 2.51 8.72
CA GLN A 127 -7.38 1.45 7.72
C GLN A 127 -6.42 0.27 7.86
N LEU A 128 -5.23 0.49 8.42
CA LEU A 128 -4.32 -0.62 8.77
C LEU A 128 -4.86 -1.44 9.96
N ASN A 129 -5.68 -0.84 10.82
CA ASN A 129 -6.28 -1.49 11.98
C ASN A 129 -7.57 -2.27 11.67
N ASP A 130 -8.15 -2.11 10.47
CA ASP A 130 -9.39 -2.79 10.07
C ASP A 130 -9.13 -4.13 9.33
N GLY A 131 -7.86 -4.57 9.22
CA GLY A 131 -7.52 -5.85 8.60
C GLY A 131 -7.71 -7.02 9.57
N ASP A 132 -8.58 -7.97 9.27
CA ASP A 132 -8.77 -9.20 10.06
C ASP A 132 -7.42 -9.88 10.32
N GLU A 133 -6.97 -9.88 11.57
CA GLU A 133 -5.69 -10.45 11.97
C GLU A 133 -5.79 -11.99 12.01
N ILE A 134 -4.74 -12.65 11.52
CA ILE A 134 -4.62 -14.11 11.63
C ILE A 134 -4.39 -14.44 13.11
N PRO A 135 -5.28 -15.19 13.79
CA PRO A 135 -5.19 -15.44 15.24
C PRO A 135 -3.85 -16.04 15.68
N GLU A 136 -3.26 -16.88 14.82
CA GLU A 136 -1.95 -17.53 15.05
C GLU A 136 -0.79 -16.53 15.08
N PHE A 137 -0.85 -15.46 14.27
CA PHE A 137 0.13 -14.38 14.30
C PHE A 137 -0.05 -13.53 15.56
N LEU A 138 -1.29 -13.27 15.96
CA LEU A 138 -1.60 -12.54 17.18
C LEU A 138 -1.04 -13.25 18.42
N GLU A 139 -1.25 -14.57 18.53
CA GLU A 139 -0.69 -15.38 19.61
C GLU A 139 0.85 -15.38 19.58
N ALA A 140 1.48 -15.52 18.42
CA ALA A 140 2.94 -15.46 18.30
C ALA A 140 3.52 -14.10 18.74
N VAL A 141 2.85 -13.01 18.39
CA VAL A 141 3.26 -11.66 18.80
C VAL A 141 2.99 -11.43 20.30
N LYS A 142 1.86 -11.90 20.85
CA LYS A 142 1.56 -11.88 22.30
C LYS A 142 2.62 -12.65 23.11
N ASN A 143 3.08 -13.79 22.58
CA ASN A 143 4.13 -14.63 23.20
C ASN A 143 5.54 -14.07 23.08
N SER A 144 5.73 -13.01 22.28
CA SER A 144 7.02 -12.33 22.13
C SER A 144 7.17 -11.14 23.08
N ASN A 145 8.38 -10.60 23.24
CA ASN A 145 8.63 -9.37 24.00
C ASN A 145 8.01 -8.09 23.37
N SER A 146 7.18 -8.23 22.33
CA SER A 146 6.59 -7.12 21.59
C SER A 146 5.73 -6.22 22.46
N ILE A 147 4.90 -6.76 23.36
CA ILE A 147 4.06 -5.96 24.28
C ILE A 147 4.92 -5.05 25.18
N LYS A 148 6.03 -5.58 25.71
CA LYS A 148 6.96 -4.81 26.56
C LYS A 148 7.61 -3.68 25.76
N ASN A 149 8.07 -3.97 24.55
CA ASN A 149 8.72 -2.99 23.69
C ASN A 149 7.72 -1.91 23.24
N LEU A 150 6.46 -2.26 22.97
CA LEU A 150 5.42 -1.32 22.60
C LEU A 150 5.05 -0.37 23.76
N LYS A 151 5.02 -0.85 25.00
CA LYS A 151 4.85 0.01 26.18
C LYS A 151 5.99 1.01 26.35
N THR A 152 7.22 0.62 26.01
CA THR A 152 8.36 1.54 26.00
C THR A 152 8.22 2.59 24.88
N LEU A 153 7.79 2.18 23.69
CA LEU A 153 7.59 3.09 22.55
C LEU A 153 6.40 4.05 22.75
N GLN A 154 5.37 3.62 23.49
CA GLN A 154 4.25 4.48 23.91
C GLN A 154 4.72 5.69 24.74
N GLN A 155 5.82 5.56 25.48
CA GLN A 155 6.37 6.61 26.33
C GLN A 155 7.32 7.55 25.58
N CYS A 156 7.53 7.33 24.28
CA CYS A 156 8.39 8.21 23.49
C CYS A 156 7.74 9.59 23.30
N PRO A 157 8.54 10.67 23.26
CA PRO A 157 8.05 12.05 23.10
C PRO A 157 7.49 12.32 21.69
N GLU A 158 7.73 11.44 20.72
CA GLU A 158 7.21 11.56 19.36
C GLU A 158 5.75 11.06 19.32
N GLN A 159 4.80 11.99 19.16
CA GLN A 159 3.37 11.72 19.23
C GLN A 159 2.93 10.63 18.24
N ASP A 160 3.41 10.68 16.99
CA ASP A 160 3.10 9.68 15.96
C ASP A 160 3.59 8.27 16.34
N LEU A 161 4.70 8.18 17.09
CA LEU A 161 5.28 6.90 17.53
C LEU A 161 4.52 6.36 18.75
N ALA A 162 4.18 7.23 19.70
CA ALA A 162 3.38 6.87 20.86
C ALA A 162 1.99 6.38 20.46
N GLU A 163 1.35 7.07 19.51
CA GLU A 163 0.02 6.74 19.02
C GLU A 163 0.02 5.42 18.24
N ALA A 164 0.96 5.23 17.32
CA ALA A 164 1.12 3.95 16.61
C ALA A 164 1.42 2.78 17.55
N SER A 165 2.23 3.00 18.58
CA SER A 165 2.56 1.96 19.57
C SER A 165 1.38 1.63 20.47
N ASN A 166 0.58 2.63 20.87
CA ASN A 166 -0.62 2.44 21.67
C ASN A 166 -1.70 1.67 20.88
N VAL A 167 -1.88 2.01 19.61
CA VAL A 167 -2.79 1.32 18.70
C VAL A 167 -2.42 -0.16 18.58
N LEU A 168 -1.14 -0.46 18.32
CA LEU A 168 -0.68 -1.83 18.19
C LEU A 168 -0.74 -2.57 19.54
N LEU A 169 -0.53 -1.86 20.66
CA LEU A 169 -0.63 -2.43 22.00
C LEU A 169 -2.08 -2.84 22.33
N LEU A 170 -3.06 -1.96 22.10
CA LEU A 170 -4.49 -2.25 22.34
C LEU A 170 -4.91 -3.53 21.60
N ARG A 171 -4.51 -3.62 20.33
CA ARG A 171 -4.83 -4.75 19.46
C ARG A 171 -4.19 -6.07 19.86
N LEU A 172 -3.00 -6.01 20.48
CA LEU A 172 -2.33 -7.18 21.06
C LEU A 172 -2.83 -7.52 22.47
N THR A 173 -3.65 -6.69 23.10
CA THR A 173 -4.17 -6.92 24.46
C THR A 173 -5.64 -7.30 24.51
N ASP A 174 -6.41 -7.00 23.46
CA ASP A 174 -7.78 -7.52 23.24
C ASP A 174 -7.76 -8.99 22.77
#